data_AF-A0A0Q5N0Z5-F1
#
_entry.id   AF-A0A0Q5N0Z5-F1
#
_cell.length_a   1.000
_cell.length_b   1.000
_cell.length_c   1.000
_cell.angle_alpha   90.00
_cell.angle_beta   90.00
_cell.angle_gamma   90.00
#
_symmetry.space_group_name_H-M   'P 1'
#
loop_
_entity.id
_entity.type
_entity.pdbx_description
1 polymer ?
#
loop_
_entity_poly.entity_id
_entity_poly.type
_entity_poly.pdbx_seq_one_letter_code
_entity_poly.pdbx_strand_id
1 'polypeptide(L)'
;MPDIISTPHTEQQAITQAIAEREKAREVIEKVKESSQNDYEKNIIYITAGTLVLSMTFIEKISPLATALNIWMVVTSWSFLAASLAINLFSHWYSAYLATKLQKLLNNLSITAAQVNLKIDKFNARMQVFNICTFSSMFFGILFLVLYCSKNAYHMSELENKSGQPAPKNTDTIQKGRTFSPVSDYRPSVPTA
;
A
#
# COMPACT_ATOMS: atom_id res chain seq x y z
N MET A 1 -57.52 48.09 -20.86
CA MET A 1 -56.28 48.54 -20.17
C MET A 1 -55.79 47.34 -19.37
N PRO A 2 -54.65 46.72 -19.69
CA PRO A 2 -54.13 45.64 -18.87
C PRO A 2 -53.25 46.22 -17.76
N ASP A 3 -53.52 45.78 -16.53
CA ASP A 3 -52.84 46.18 -15.31
C ASP A 3 -51.35 45.81 -15.34
N ILE A 4 -50.50 46.84 -15.21
CA ILE A 4 -49.05 46.72 -15.04
C ILE A 4 -48.77 46.78 -13.53
N ILE A 5 -49.25 45.80 -12.75
CA ILE A 5 -48.89 45.65 -11.33
C ILE A 5 -48.86 44.16 -10.95
N SER A 6 -47.90 43.37 -11.46
CA SER A 6 -47.68 42.00 -10.99
C SER A 6 -46.22 41.52 -11.05
N THR A 7 -45.25 42.40 -11.31
CA THR A 7 -43.89 42.01 -11.68
C THR A 7 -42.84 41.88 -10.56
N PRO A 8 -42.90 42.51 -9.37
CA PRO A 8 -41.80 42.39 -8.40
C PRO A 8 -41.83 41.08 -7.59
N HIS A 9 -43.00 40.50 -7.34
CA HIS A 9 -43.13 39.31 -6.48
C HIS A 9 -42.71 38.01 -7.18
N THR A 10 -42.93 37.92 -8.50
CA THR A 10 -42.62 36.75 -9.34
C THR A 10 -41.12 36.64 -9.62
N GLU A 11 -40.43 37.78 -9.82
CA GLU A 11 -38.98 37.82 -10.05
C GLU A 11 -38.20 37.46 -8.77
N GLN A 12 -38.62 37.97 -7.61
CA GLN A 12 -38.03 37.63 -6.32
C GLN A 12 -38.17 36.13 -6.01
N GLN A 13 -39.32 35.53 -6.36
CA GLN A 13 -39.56 34.09 -6.21
C GLN A 13 -38.68 33.25 -7.14
N ALA A 14 -38.51 33.67 -8.41
CA ALA A 14 -37.63 33.00 -9.36
C ALA A 14 -36.15 33.05 -8.91
N ILE A 15 -35.70 34.19 -8.37
CA ILE A 15 -34.34 34.32 -7.81
C ILE A 15 -34.15 33.41 -6.60
N THR A 16 -35.13 33.37 -5.69
CA THR A 16 -35.07 32.51 -4.50
C THR A 16 -35.07 31.03 -4.88
N GLN A 17 -35.88 30.64 -5.87
CA GLN A 17 -35.89 29.28 -6.41
C GLN A 17 -34.54 28.92 -7.06
N ALA A 18 -33.98 29.81 -7.88
CA ALA A 18 -32.68 29.59 -8.51
C ALA A 18 -31.54 29.49 -7.48
N ILE A 19 -31.60 30.23 -6.37
CA ILE A 19 -30.64 30.11 -5.26
C ILE A 19 -30.82 28.76 -4.57
N ALA A 20 -32.05 28.37 -4.23
CA ALA A 20 -32.34 27.09 -3.58
C ALA A 20 -31.94 25.89 -4.47
N GLU A 21 -32.14 25.96 -5.78
CA GLU A 21 -31.67 24.94 -6.73
C GLU A 21 -30.15 24.86 -6.79
N ARG A 22 -29.46 26.01 -6.78
CA ARG A 22 -27.99 26.05 -6.72
C ARG A 22 -27.45 25.47 -5.42
N GLU A 23 -28.10 25.75 -4.29
CA GLU A 23 -27.72 25.18 -2.99
C GLU A 23 -27.91 23.66 -2.98
N LYS A 24 -29.06 23.16 -3.45
CA LYS A 24 -29.28 21.71 -3.63
C LYS A 24 -28.25 21.07 -4.56
N ALA A 25 -27.93 21.72 -5.68
CA ALA A 25 -26.91 21.22 -6.59
C ALA A 25 -25.52 21.14 -5.93
N ARG A 26 -25.16 22.14 -5.11
CA ARG A 26 -23.91 22.12 -4.32
C ARG A 26 -23.89 20.98 -3.31
N GLU A 27 -24.97 20.80 -2.56
CA GLU A 27 -25.09 19.69 -1.60
C GLU A 27 -24.97 18.32 -2.27
N VAL A 28 -25.58 18.14 -3.45
CA VAL A 28 -25.47 16.90 -4.22
C VAL A 28 -24.02 16.67 -4.67
N ILE A 29 -23.35 17.69 -5.18
CA ILE A 29 -21.93 17.59 -5.59
C ILE A 29 -21.04 17.26 -4.39
N GLU A 30 -21.27 17.89 -3.25
CA GLU A 30 -20.51 17.65 -2.03
C GLU A 30 -20.71 16.22 -1.51
N LYS A 31 -21.95 15.72 -1.48
CA LYS A 31 -22.25 14.33 -1.12
C LYS A 31 -21.62 13.32 -2.07
N VAL A 32 -21.68 13.57 -3.39
CA VAL A 32 -21.04 12.70 -4.38
C VAL A 32 -19.53 12.67 -4.18
N LYS A 33 -18.92 13.82 -3.91
CA LYS A 33 -17.48 13.92 -3.62
C LYS A 33 -17.11 13.16 -2.35
N GLU A 34 -17.85 13.34 -1.27
CA GLU A 34 -17.61 12.65 0.01
C GLU A 34 -17.75 11.12 -0.16
N SER A 35 -18.81 10.67 -0.82
CA SER A 35 -19.03 9.25 -1.11
C SER A 35 -17.88 8.67 -1.95
N SER A 36 -17.50 9.36 -3.02
CA SER A 36 -16.41 8.90 -3.91
C SER A 36 -15.07 8.82 -3.18
N GLN A 37 -14.78 9.77 -2.29
CA GLN A 37 -13.55 9.76 -1.52
C GLN A 37 -13.51 8.60 -0.51
N ASN A 38 -14.64 8.33 0.17
CA ASN A 38 -14.75 7.20 1.10
C ASN A 38 -14.59 5.84 0.40
N ASP A 39 -15.20 5.68 -0.78
CA ASP A 39 -15.08 4.44 -1.55
C ASP A 39 -13.67 4.24 -2.10
N TYR A 40 -13.02 5.33 -2.53
CA TYR A 40 -11.61 5.32 -2.94
C TYR A 40 -10.69 4.87 -1.80
N GLU A 41 -10.83 5.45 -0.61
CA GLU A 41 -10.03 5.11 0.57
C GLU A 41 -10.19 3.64 0.97
N LYS A 42 -11.41 3.10 0.94
CA LYS A 42 -11.68 1.67 1.18
C LYS A 42 -11.02 0.78 0.14
N ASN A 43 -11.15 1.12 -1.14
CA ASN A 43 -10.55 0.33 -2.21
C ASN A 43 -9.03 0.26 -2.09
N ILE A 44 -8.37 1.38 -1.72
CA ILE A 44 -6.94 1.40 -1.43
C ILE A 44 -6.59 0.44 -0.29
N ILE A 45 -7.36 0.45 0.82
CA ILE A 45 -7.12 -0.44 1.95
C ILE A 45 -7.23 -1.89 1.52
N TYR A 46 -8.31 -2.25 0.81
CA TYR A 46 -8.54 -3.63 0.38
C TYR A 46 -7.46 -4.13 -0.58
N ILE A 47 -7.07 -3.31 -1.57
CA ILE A 47 -6.00 -3.66 -2.51
C ILE A 47 -4.67 -3.82 -1.79
N THR A 48 -4.31 -2.88 -0.92
CA THR A 48 -3.02 -2.92 -0.22
C THR A 48 -2.97 -4.08 0.77
N ALA A 49 -4.00 -4.27 1.59
CA ALA A 49 -4.08 -5.36 2.56
C ALA A 49 -4.11 -6.72 1.85
N GLY A 50 -4.91 -6.85 0.78
CA GLY A 50 -4.97 -8.06 -0.03
C GLY A 50 -3.62 -8.38 -0.67
N THR A 51 -2.93 -7.38 -1.21
CA THR A 51 -1.59 -7.53 -1.79
C THR A 51 -0.59 -7.95 -0.71
N LEU A 52 -0.64 -7.36 0.49
CA LEU A 52 0.26 -7.70 1.59
C LEU A 52 0.07 -9.16 2.02
N VAL A 53 -1.17 -9.57 2.30
CA VAL A 53 -1.50 -10.95 2.71
C VAL A 53 -1.09 -11.94 1.63
N LEU A 54 -1.44 -11.66 0.37
CA LEU A 54 -1.07 -12.50 -0.77
C LEU A 54 0.45 -12.59 -0.94
N SER A 55 1.17 -11.49 -0.72
CA SER A 55 2.63 -11.48 -0.81
C SER A 55 3.30 -12.31 0.28
N MET A 56 2.76 -12.29 1.50
CA MET A 56 3.26 -13.11 2.61
C MET A 56 3.04 -14.61 2.33
N THR A 57 1.87 -14.99 1.82
CA THR A 57 1.62 -16.40 1.48
C THR A 57 2.49 -16.90 0.32
N PHE A 58 2.74 -16.04 -0.68
CA PHE A 58 3.62 -16.40 -1.79
C PHE A 58 5.09 -16.53 -1.40
N ILE A 59 5.58 -15.73 -0.45
CA ILE A 59 6.99 -15.83 -0.05
C ILE A 59 7.29 -17.16 0.65
N GLU A 60 6.35 -17.69 1.44
CA GLU A 60 6.51 -18.99 2.08
C GLU A 60 6.50 -20.17 1.08
N LYS A 61 5.86 -20.00 -0.09
CA LYS A 61 5.62 -21.09 -1.04
C LYS A 61 6.52 -21.06 -2.29
N ILE A 62 6.89 -19.89 -2.79
CA ILE A 62 7.56 -19.73 -4.09
C ILE A 62 9.01 -19.25 -3.96
N SER A 63 9.37 -18.57 -2.86
CA SER A 63 10.71 -18.02 -2.66
C SER A 63 11.19 -18.31 -1.24
N PRO A 64 11.74 -19.50 -0.96
CA PRO A 64 12.42 -19.74 0.30
C PRO A 64 13.47 -18.64 0.47
N LEU A 65 13.36 -17.82 1.54
CA LEU A 65 14.25 -16.68 1.79
C LEU A 65 15.74 -17.06 1.75
N ALA A 66 16.05 -18.35 1.94
CA ALA A 66 17.39 -18.91 1.85
C ALA A 66 18.06 -18.77 0.46
N THR A 67 17.29 -18.67 -0.63
CA THR A 67 17.81 -18.55 -2.01
C THR A 67 17.53 -17.18 -2.63
N ALA A 68 16.89 -16.29 -1.88
CA ALA A 68 16.45 -14.99 -2.37
C ALA A 68 17.63 -14.02 -2.49
N LEU A 69 17.91 -13.59 -3.73
CA LEU A 69 19.01 -12.68 -4.06
C LEU A 69 18.96 -11.33 -3.33
N ASN A 70 17.78 -10.86 -2.89
CA ASN A 70 17.64 -9.51 -2.34
C ASN A 70 16.46 -9.34 -1.36
N ILE A 71 16.62 -9.86 -0.14
CA ILE A 71 15.64 -9.76 0.96
C ILE A 71 15.23 -8.30 1.23
N TRP A 72 16.18 -7.37 1.10
CA TRP A 72 15.94 -5.93 1.31
C TRP A 72 14.81 -5.38 0.45
N MET A 73 14.65 -5.87 -0.78
CA MET A 73 13.65 -5.37 -1.73
C MET A 73 12.22 -5.74 -1.31
N VAL A 74 12.04 -6.94 -0.75
CA VAL A 74 10.78 -7.36 -0.12
C VAL A 74 10.49 -6.55 1.13
N VAL A 75 11.48 -6.38 2.01
CA VAL A 75 11.30 -5.63 3.26
C VAL A 75 10.91 -4.18 2.95
N THR A 76 11.53 -3.56 1.94
CA THR A 76 11.14 -2.22 1.50
C THR A 76 9.71 -2.20 0.95
N SER A 77 9.32 -3.17 0.11
CA SER A 77 7.97 -3.24 -0.44
C SER A 77 6.91 -3.35 0.68
N TRP A 78 7.10 -4.28 1.61
CA TRP A 78 6.21 -4.44 2.76
C TRP A 78 6.16 -3.20 3.64
N SER A 79 7.29 -2.51 3.83
CA SER A 79 7.33 -1.25 4.57
C SER A 79 6.50 -0.17 3.87
N PHE A 80 6.58 -0.05 2.54
CA PHE A 80 5.78 0.91 1.76
C PHE A 80 4.28 0.58 1.77
N LEU A 81 3.92 -0.72 1.69
CA LEU A 81 2.52 -1.19 1.78
C LEU A 81 1.94 -1.02 3.19
N ALA A 82 2.73 -1.33 4.23
CA ALA A 82 2.33 -1.11 5.62
C ALA A 82 2.22 0.40 5.93
N ALA A 83 3.14 1.21 5.41
CA ALA A 83 3.09 2.65 5.53
C ALA A 83 1.85 3.24 4.83
N SER A 84 1.47 2.78 3.64
CA SER A 84 0.25 3.27 3.00
C SER A 84 -1.02 2.90 3.78
N LEU A 85 -1.10 1.70 4.38
CA LEU A 85 -2.17 1.37 5.34
C LEU A 85 -2.18 2.33 6.53
N ALA A 86 -1.02 2.55 7.14
CA ALA A 86 -0.88 3.38 8.33
C ALA A 86 -1.24 4.85 8.05
N ILE A 87 -0.76 5.42 6.94
CA ILE A 87 -1.09 6.80 6.53
C ILE A 87 -2.59 6.91 6.29
N ASN A 88 -3.20 5.93 5.63
CA ASN A 88 -4.64 5.96 5.36
C ASN A 88 -5.47 5.91 6.66
N LEU A 89 -5.09 5.04 7.60
CA LEU A 89 -5.75 4.95 8.90
C LEU A 89 -5.53 6.21 9.75
N PHE A 90 -4.32 6.78 9.70
CA PHE A 90 -3.97 8.03 10.36
C PHE A 90 -4.78 9.20 9.81
N SER A 91 -5.04 9.22 8.50
CA SER A 91 -5.90 10.19 7.82
C SER A 91 -7.28 10.27 8.49
N HIS A 92 -7.95 9.13 8.65
CA HIS A 92 -9.27 9.06 9.29
C HIS A 92 -9.24 9.50 10.75
N TRP A 93 -8.27 9.00 11.53
CA TRP A 93 -8.13 9.38 12.94
C TRP A 93 -7.91 10.89 13.10
N TYR A 94 -7.03 11.47 12.26
CA TYR A 94 -6.72 12.89 12.26
C TYR A 94 -7.92 13.74 11.83
N SER A 95 -8.69 13.28 10.84
CA SER A 95 -9.95 13.92 10.41
C SER A 95 -11.00 13.94 11.52
N ALA A 96 -11.23 12.81 12.19
CA ALA A 96 -12.17 12.71 13.31
C ALA A 96 -11.76 13.58 14.51
N TYR A 97 -10.46 13.60 14.84
CA TYR A 97 -9.91 14.46 15.89
C TYR A 97 -10.18 15.94 15.58
N LEU A 98 -9.96 16.36 14.33
CA LEU A 98 -10.18 17.74 13.91
C LEU A 98 -11.64 18.14 13.87
N ALA A 99 -12.54 17.26 13.40
CA ALA A 99 -13.98 17.50 13.44
C ALA A 99 -14.45 17.79 14.87
N THR A 100 -13.99 16.99 15.83
CA THR A 100 -14.29 17.18 17.26
C THR A 100 -13.72 18.49 17.79
N LYS A 101 -12.50 18.86 17.38
CA LYS A 101 -11.86 20.13 17.78
C LYS A 101 -12.60 21.34 17.21
N LEU A 102 -13.05 21.26 15.97
CA LEU A 102 -13.76 22.34 15.29
C LEU A 102 -15.15 22.55 15.90
N GLN A 103 -15.86 21.46 16.21
CA GLN A 103 -17.16 21.52 16.90
C GLN A 103 -17.06 22.19 18.27
N LYS A 104 -16.01 21.89 19.05
CA LYS A 104 -15.74 22.56 20.33
C LYS A 104 -15.47 24.06 20.18
N LEU A 105 -14.74 24.44 19.14
CA LEU A 105 -14.45 25.86 18.87
C LEU A 105 -15.69 26.64 18.43
N LEU A 106 -16.59 26.00 17.68
CA LEU A 106 -17.86 26.59 17.25
C LEU A 106 -18.81 26.79 18.45
N ASN A 107 -18.90 25.80 19.34
CA ASN A 107 -19.76 25.87 20.53
C ASN A 107 -19.25 26.87 21.59
N ASN A 108 -17.92 27.10 21.67
CA ASN A 108 -17.30 28.01 22.65
C ASN A 108 -17.12 29.46 22.15
N LEU A 109 -17.86 29.89 21.12
CA LEU A 109 -18.17 31.30 20.84
C LEU A 109 -17.02 32.25 20.43
N SER A 110 -15.99 31.80 19.71
CA SER A 110 -14.82 32.67 19.41
C SER A 110 -14.45 32.84 17.93
N ILE A 111 -15.19 32.24 17.00
CA ILE A 111 -14.75 32.19 15.60
C ILE A 111 -15.93 32.32 14.63
N THR A 112 -15.82 33.23 13.65
CA THR A 112 -16.84 33.41 12.59
C THR A 112 -16.82 32.23 11.61
N ALA A 113 -17.96 31.92 10.98
CA ALA A 113 -18.05 30.87 9.95
C ALA A 113 -16.98 31.00 8.86
N ALA A 114 -16.62 32.22 8.45
CA ALA A 114 -15.56 32.48 7.48
C ALA A 114 -14.17 32.00 7.95
N GLN A 115 -13.82 32.21 9.21
CA GLN A 115 -12.56 31.77 9.80
C GLN A 115 -12.50 30.25 10.00
N VAL A 116 -13.67 29.62 10.22
CA VAL A 116 -13.81 28.16 10.25
C VAL A 116 -13.56 27.59 8.85
N ASN A 117 -14.18 28.15 7.82
CA ASN A 117 -14.00 27.71 6.42
C ASN A 117 -12.54 27.79 5.96
N LEU A 118 -11.83 28.89 6.25
CA LEU A 118 -10.40 29.01 5.91
C LEU A 118 -9.51 27.96 6.61
N LYS A 119 -9.89 27.52 7.82
CA LYS A 119 -9.18 26.45 8.54
C LYS A 119 -9.51 25.08 7.95
N ILE A 120 -10.77 24.84 7.57
CA ILE A 120 -11.21 23.63 6.88
C ILE A 120 -10.49 23.50 5.52
N ASP A 121 -10.37 24.57 4.75
CA ASP A 121 -9.70 24.55 3.44
C ASP A 121 -8.23 24.17 3.55
N LYS A 122 -7.50 24.77 4.52
CA LYS A 122 -6.10 24.41 4.80
C LYS A 122 -5.96 22.95 5.26
N PHE A 123 -6.93 22.46 6.02
CA PHE A 123 -6.97 21.07 6.45
C PHE A 123 -7.23 20.13 5.27
N ASN A 124 -8.23 20.41 4.44
CA ASN A 124 -8.56 19.65 3.23
C ASN A 124 -7.37 19.59 2.27
N ALA A 125 -6.62 20.69 2.11
CA ALA A 125 -5.39 20.70 1.32
C ALA A 125 -4.33 19.75 1.90
N ARG A 126 -4.12 19.75 3.23
CA ARG A 126 -3.19 18.82 3.88
C ARG A 126 -3.65 17.36 3.77
N MET A 127 -4.95 17.12 3.88
CA MET A 127 -5.56 15.80 3.72
C MET A 127 -5.39 15.27 2.29
N GLN A 128 -5.50 16.13 1.28
CA GLN A 128 -5.19 15.78 -0.11
C GLN A 128 -3.72 15.38 -0.28
N VAL A 129 -2.79 16.06 0.39
CA VAL A 129 -1.37 15.66 0.37
C VAL A 129 -1.17 14.29 1.03
N PHE A 130 -1.83 13.99 2.15
CA PHE A 130 -1.75 12.65 2.72
C PHE A 130 -2.31 11.59 1.78
N ASN A 131 -3.43 11.87 1.11
CA ASN A 131 -4.03 10.94 0.15
C ASN A 131 -3.12 10.69 -1.06
N ILE A 132 -2.48 11.74 -1.59
CA ILE A 132 -1.52 11.56 -2.70
C ILE A 132 -0.28 10.78 -2.25
N CYS A 133 0.21 11.04 -1.02
CA CYS A 133 1.30 10.27 -0.43
C CYS A 133 0.93 8.79 -0.26
N THR A 134 -0.29 8.49 0.20
CA THR A 134 -0.80 7.11 0.31
C THR A 134 -0.81 6.43 -1.06
N PHE A 135 -1.36 7.09 -2.08
CA PHE A 135 -1.41 6.57 -3.43
C PHE A 135 0.00 6.31 -3.99
N SER A 136 0.92 7.27 -3.87
CA SER A 136 2.30 7.11 -4.32
C SER A 136 3.02 5.99 -3.56
N SER A 137 2.91 5.96 -2.23
CA SER A 137 3.52 4.92 -1.38
C SER A 137 3.03 3.52 -1.76
N MET A 138 1.71 3.37 -1.96
CA MET A 138 1.10 2.13 -2.40
C MET A 138 1.64 1.70 -3.78
N PHE A 139 1.66 2.63 -4.75
CA PHE A 139 2.16 2.35 -6.10
C PHE A 139 3.61 1.86 -6.10
N PHE A 140 4.50 2.53 -5.37
CA PHE A 140 5.90 2.10 -5.24
C PHE A 140 6.03 0.77 -4.49
N GLY A 141 5.24 0.55 -3.44
CA GLY A 141 5.21 -0.71 -2.71
C GLY A 141 4.86 -1.90 -3.60
N ILE A 142 3.79 -1.76 -4.42
CA ILE A 142 3.38 -2.78 -5.39
C ILE A 142 4.44 -2.97 -6.47
N LEU A 143 5.00 -1.88 -7.01
CA LEU A 143 6.03 -1.95 -8.05
C LEU A 143 7.27 -2.73 -7.58
N PHE A 144 7.79 -2.42 -6.38
CA PHE A 144 8.92 -3.14 -5.81
C PHE A 144 8.60 -4.62 -5.57
N LEU A 145 7.38 -4.93 -5.15
CA LEU A 145 6.94 -6.30 -4.96
C LEU A 145 6.99 -7.09 -6.27
N VAL A 146 6.40 -6.54 -7.34
CA VAL A 146 6.37 -7.18 -8.65
C VAL A 146 7.78 -7.40 -9.17
N LEU A 147 8.64 -6.37 -9.10
CA LEU A 147 10.03 -6.48 -9.55
C LEU A 147 10.80 -7.55 -8.77
N TYR A 148 10.54 -7.71 -7.46
CA TYR A 148 11.16 -8.74 -6.65
C TYR A 148 10.71 -10.13 -7.10
N CYS A 149 9.40 -10.32 -7.23
CA CYS A 149 8.81 -11.59 -7.66
C CYS A 149 9.34 -12.00 -9.04
N SER A 150 9.42 -11.07 -9.99
CA SER A 150 9.99 -11.33 -11.32
C SER A 150 11.46 -11.75 -11.24
N LYS A 151 12.31 -10.99 -10.54
CA LYS A 151 13.74 -11.32 -10.40
C LYS A 151 13.94 -12.68 -9.73
N ASN A 152 13.19 -12.95 -8.67
CA ASN A 152 13.26 -14.23 -7.97
C ASN A 152 12.80 -15.39 -8.86
N ALA A 153 11.73 -15.23 -9.63
CA ALA A 153 11.24 -16.26 -10.55
C ALA A 153 12.25 -16.56 -11.66
N TYR A 154 12.85 -15.54 -12.29
CA TYR A 154 13.88 -15.74 -13.30
C TYR A 154 15.11 -16.47 -12.75
N HIS A 155 15.59 -16.06 -11.57
CA HIS A 155 16.73 -16.73 -10.94
C HIS A 155 16.45 -18.21 -10.65
N MET A 156 15.23 -18.55 -10.21
CA MET A 156 14.85 -19.94 -9.97
C MET A 156 14.81 -20.76 -11.26
N SER A 157 14.29 -20.19 -12.36
CA SER A 157 14.29 -20.85 -13.68
C SER A 157 15.70 -21.03 -14.26
N GLU A 158 16.64 -20.14 -13.95
CA GLU A 158 18.03 -20.25 -14.36
C GLU A 158 18.75 -21.37 -13.59
N LEU A 159 18.51 -21.47 -12.28
CA LEU A 159 19.02 -22.56 -11.45
C LEU A 159 18.49 -23.92 -11.90
N GLU A 160 17.20 -24.02 -12.22
CA GLU A 160 16.59 -25.26 -12.73
C GLU A 160 17.24 -25.68 -14.06
N ASN A 161 17.39 -24.76 -15.01
CA ASN A 161 18.07 -25.01 -16.29
C ASN A 161 19.54 -25.42 -16.13
N LYS A 162 20.28 -24.84 -15.17
CA LYS A 162 21.67 -25.24 -14.89
C LYS A 162 21.77 -26.59 -14.18
N SER A 163 20.78 -26.96 -13.37
CA SER A 163 20.73 -28.26 -12.67
C SER A 163 20.28 -29.42 -13.55
N GLY A 164 19.60 -29.14 -14.67
CA GLY A 164 19.19 -30.12 -15.67
C GLY A 164 20.29 -30.52 -16.68
N GLN A 165 21.47 -29.90 -16.63
CA GLN A 165 22.63 -30.38 -17.38
C GLN A 165 23.26 -31.58 -16.65
N PRO A 166 23.54 -32.71 -17.33
CA PRO A 166 24.24 -33.83 -16.70
C PRO A 166 25.57 -33.31 -16.16
N ALA A 167 25.84 -33.63 -14.88
CA ALA A 167 27.06 -33.22 -14.19
C ALA A 167 28.28 -33.40 -15.11
N PRO A 168 29.15 -32.39 -15.28
CA PRO A 168 30.41 -32.63 -15.93
C PRO A 168 31.15 -33.67 -15.08
N LYS A 169 31.41 -34.84 -15.66
CA LYS A 169 32.40 -35.79 -15.14
C LYS A 169 33.73 -35.05 -15.10
N ASN A 170 34.02 -34.41 -13.97
CA ASN A 170 35.33 -33.83 -13.74
C ASN A 170 36.12 -34.80 -12.85
N THR A 171 36.87 -35.62 -13.57
CA THR A 171 38.02 -36.38 -13.09
C THR A 171 38.99 -35.45 -12.35
N ASP A 172 39.39 -35.87 -11.16
CA ASP A 172 40.59 -35.46 -10.41
C ASP A 172 40.79 -33.99 -10.02
N THR A 173 40.50 -33.67 -8.76
CA THR A 173 41.34 -32.75 -7.95
C THR A 173 41.37 -33.18 -6.49
N ILE A 174 42.32 -34.05 -6.19
CA ILE A 174 43.16 -34.14 -4.99
C ILE A 174 42.61 -33.46 -3.72
N GLN A 175 42.15 -34.29 -2.78
CA GLN A 175 42.01 -33.91 -1.36
C GLN A 175 43.39 -33.59 -0.77
N LYS A 176 43.60 -32.32 -0.40
CA LYS A 176 44.79 -31.91 0.35
C LYS A 176 44.47 -31.80 1.84
N GLY A 177 44.98 -32.77 2.60
CA GLY A 177 45.51 -32.52 3.95
C GLY A 177 44.65 -32.95 5.13
N ARG A 178 44.78 -34.21 5.56
CA ARG A 178 45.18 -34.59 6.94
C ARG A 178 45.95 -35.91 6.87
N THR A 179 47.24 -35.85 7.18
CA THR A 179 48.09 -37.02 7.43
C THR A 179 47.57 -37.76 8.66
N PHE A 180 47.26 -39.05 8.51
CA PHE A 180 47.22 -40.01 9.61
C PHE A 180 48.03 -41.25 9.22
N SER A 181 48.84 -41.71 10.17
CA SER A 181 49.97 -42.64 10.10
C SER A 181 49.66 -44.01 9.46
N PRO A 182 50.69 -44.73 8.95
CA PRO A 182 50.51 -46.08 8.43
C PRO A 182 50.11 -47.02 9.58
N VAL A 183 48.95 -47.65 9.47
CA VAL A 183 48.57 -48.77 10.34
C VAL A 183 49.26 -50.01 9.77
N SER A 184 50.08 -50.65 10.62
CA SER A 184 50.84 -51.86 10.31
C SER A 184 49.92 -53.03 9.97
N ASP A 185 50.26 -53.77 8.91
CA ASP A 185 49.67 -55.06 8.59
C ASP A 185 49.84 -56.04 9.76
N TYR A 186 48.72 -56.40 10.41
CA TYR A 186 48.66 -57.59 11.24
C TYR A 186 47.69 -58.58 10.60
N ARG A 187 48.26 -59.62 9.96
CA ARG A 187 47.53 -60.73 9.35
C ARG A 187 47.48 -61.89 10.34
N PRO A 188 46.33 -62.25 10.94
CA PRO A 188 46.21 -63.49 11.67
C PRO A 188 46.12 -64.65 10.68
N SER A 189 46.96 -65.67 10.86
CA SER A 189 46.93 -66.94 10.15
C SER A 189 45.63 -67.68 10.44
N VAL A 190 44.86 -67.96 9.39
CA VAL A 190 43.69 -68.85 9.46
C VAL A 190 44.19 -70.29 9.66
N PRO A 191 43.71 -71.03 10.68
CA PRO A 191 43.92 -72.46 10.76
C PRO A 191 42.94 -73.16 9.81
N THR A 192 43.49 -73.94 8.89
CA THR A 192 42.76 -74.92 8.08
C THR A 192 42.21 -76.01 9.00
N ALA A 193 40.93 -76.32 8.86
CA ALA A 193 40.31 -77.57 9.31
C ALA A 193 39.50 -78.14 8.15
#